data_AF-A0A371CLH9-F1
#
_entry.id   AF-A0A371CLH9-F1
#
_cell.length_a   1.000
_cell.length_b   1.000
_cell.length_c   1.000
_cell.angle_alpha   90.00
_cell.angle_beta   90.00
_cell.angle_gamma   90.00
#
_symmetry.space_group_name_H-M   'P 1'
#
loop_
_entity.id
_entity.type
_entity.pdbx_description
1 polymer ?
#
loop_
_entity_poly.entity_id
_entity_poly.type
_entity_poly.pdbx_seq_one_letter_code
_entity_poly.pdbx_strand_id
1 'polypeptide(L)'
;CSQWASALMSIVYEFIVHSEHGKPPFAIPTVDFVLPALALEDMSSAPPTRTPQSRQVIMLEPYLDGPWRKLINNGSALPLTQAMADNQGRVLCDFLVFCQHVQYLETRGCAYISDFQG
;
A
#
# COMPACT_ATOMS: atom_id res chain seq x y z
N CYS A 1 9.66 1.29 -2.41
CA CYS A 1 8.82 1.61 -1.23
C CYS A 1 7.83 0.49 -0.88
N SER A 2 7.31 -0.29 -1.83
CA SER A 2 6.35 -1.38 -1.55
C SER A 2 6.80 -2.36 -0.44
N GLN A 3 8.07 -2.76 -0.40
CA GLN A 3 8.60 -3.61 0.69
C GLN A 3 8.46 -2.97 2.09
N TRP A 4 8.74 -1.67 2.21
CA TRP A 4 8.54 -0.94 3.47
C TRP A 4 7.06 -0.82 3.85
N ALA A 5 6.19 -0.60 2.85
CA ALA A 5 4.75 -0.56 3.07
C ALA A 5 4.22 -1.92 3.56
N SER A 6 4.66 -3.03 2.96
CA SER A 6 4.34 -4.38 3.43
C SER A 6 4.83 -4.61 4.86
N ALA A 7 6.08 -4.25 5.19
CA ALA A 7 6.62 -4.39 6.55
C ALA A 7 5.84 -3.55 7.59
N LEU A 8 5.50 -2.31 7.26
CA LEU A 8 4.68 -1.45 8.12
C LEU A 8 3.26 -1.99 8.29
N MET A 9 2.70 -2.69 7.30
CA MET A 9 1.41 -3.35 7.45
C MET A 9 1.50 -4.59 8.35
N SER A 10 2.59 -5.35 8.26
CA SER A 10 2.83 -6.48 9.17
C SER A 10 2.83 -6.04 10.64
N ILE A 11 3.42 -4.88 10.96
CA ILE A 11 3.36 -4.30 12.31
C ILE A 11 1.91 -4.15 12.80
N VAL A 12 0.99 -3.73 11.93
CA VAL A 12 -0.43 -3.57 12.32
C VAL A 12 -1.08 -4.91 12.62
N TYR A 13 -0.83 -5.91 11.79
CA TYR A 13 -1.37 -7.26 12.03
C TYR A 13 -0.77 -7.90 13.29
N GLU A 14 0.52 -7.70 13.53
CA GLU A 14 1.18 -8.12 14.77
C GLU A 14 0.57 -7.42 16.00
N PHE A 15 0.33 -6.10 15.92
CA PHE A 15 -0.33 -5.32 16.97
C PHE A 15 -1.72 -5.89 17.31
N ILE A 16 -2.51 -6.21 16.29
CA ILE A 16 -3.85 -6.79 16.45
C ILE A 16 -3.77 -8.16 17.13
N VAL A 17 -2.85 -9.04 16.70
CA VAL A 17 -2.70 -10.40 17.25
C VAL A 17 -2.28 -10.39 18.71
N HIS A 18 -1.43 -9.43 19.11
CA HIS A 18 -0.96 -9.27 20.49
C HIS A 18 -1.86 -8.39 21.36
N SER A 19 -3.02 -7.98 20.87
CA SER A 19 -3.93 -7.13 21.63
C SER A 19 -4.52 -7.86 22.84
N GLU A 20 -4.39 -7.26 24.04
CA GLU A 20 -4.96 -7.78 25.28
C GLU A 20 -6.49 -7.54 25.39
N HIS A 21 -7.07 -6.80 24.45
CA HIS A 21 -8.50 -6.44 24.45
C HIS A 21 -9.43 -7.56 23.93
N GLY A 22 -8.86 -8.74 23.63
CA GLY A 22 -9.60 -9.90 23.13
C GLY A 22 -9.84 -9.85 21.62
N LYS A 23 -10.69 -10.78 21.13
CA LYS A 23 -10.99 -10.87 19.69
C LYS A 23 -11.92 -9.73 19.27
N PRO A 24 -11.64 -9.04 18.14
CA PRO A 24 -12.53 -7.99 17.66
C PRO A 24 -13.91 -8.57 17.29
N PRO A 25 -15.00 -7.84 17.59
CA PRO A 25 -16.36 -8.29 17.30
C PRO A 25 -16.74 -8.14 15.81
N PHE A 26 -15.79 -7.82 14.94
CA PHE A 26 -15.95 -7.61 13.51
C PHE A 26 -14.82 -8.31 12.74
N ALA A 27 -15.07 -8.61 11.47
CA ALA A 27 -14.05 -9.15 10.58
C ALA A 27 -13.00 -8.09 10.27
N ILE A 28 -11.73 -8.42 10.51
CA ILE A 28 -10.61 -7.53 10.19
C ILE A 28 -10.33 -7.62 8.68
N PRO A 29 -10.28 -6.50 7.95
CA PRO A 29 -9.89 -6.51 6.55
C PRO A 29 -8.45 -7.02 6.35
N THR A 30 -8.24 -7.83 5.31
CA THR A 30 -6.92 -8.22 4.83
C THR A 30 -6.52 -7.29 3.67
N VAL A 31 -5.38 -6.63 3.79
CA VAL A 31 -4.86 -5.67 2.80
C VAL A 31 -3.41 -6.01 2.51
N ASP A 32 -3.08 -6.15 1.23
CA ASP A 32 -1.73 -6.44 0.75
C ASP A 32 -1.27 -5.38 -0.25
N PHE A 33 0.05 -5.18 -0.31
CA PHE A 33 0.67 -4.33 -1.32
C PHE A 33 1.16 -5.19 -2.49
N VAL A 34 0.91 -4.71 -3.70
CA VAL A 34 1.44 -5.36 -4.90
C VAL A 34 2.97 -5.38 -4.87
N LEU A 35 3.55 -6.50 -5.27
CA LEU A 35 4.99 -6.64 -5.43
C LEU A 35 5.41 -6.14 -6.81
N PRO A 36 6.15 -5.03 -6.91
CA PRO A 36 6.64 -4.55 -8.18
C PRO A 36 7.82 -5.41 -8.66
N ALA A 37 7.98 -5.52 -9.97
CA ALA A 37 9.14 -6.10 -10.62
C ALA A 37 9.90 -5.03 -11.41
N LEU A 38 11.21 -5.24 -11.58
CA LEU A 38 12.04 -4.39 -12.42
C LEU A 38 12.24 -5.08 -13.78
N ALA A 39 11.74 -4.46 -14.84
CA ALA A 39 12.04 -4.86 -16.21
C ALA A 39 13.19 -4.01 -16.76
N LEU A 40 14.16 -4.71 -17.33
CA LEU A 40 15.27 -4.10 -18.04
C LEU A 40 15.07 -4.34 -19.53
N GLU A 41 15.13 -3.28 -20.31
CA GLU A 41 15.10 -3.39 -21.76
C GLU A 41 16.24 -4.27 -22.26
N ASP A 42 15.89 -5.22 -23.14
CA ASP A 42 16.88 -6.00 -23.86
C ASP A 42 17.54 -5.15 -24.95
N MET A 43 18.84 -4.93 -24.79
CA MET A 43 19.65 -4.13 -25.70
C MET A 43 20.32 -4.97 -26.80
N SER A 44 20.05 -6.28 -26.86
CA SER A 44 20.65 -7.21 -27.83
C SER A 44 20.44 -6.79 -29.28
N SER A 45 19.29 -6.16 -29.57
CA SER A 45 18.89 -5.69 -30.90
C SER A 45 18.91 -4.16 -31.03
N ALA A 46 19.52 -3.45 -30.08
CA ALA A 46 19.55 -1.99 -30.08
C ALA A 46 20.47 -1.44 -31.19
N PRO A 47 20.13 -0.29 -31.80
CA PRO A 47 21.01 0.35 -32.78
C PRO A 47 22.33 0.82 -32.14
N PRO A 48 23.43 0.91 -32.90
CA PRO A 48 24.76 1.28 -32.38
C PRO A 48 24.83 2.65 -31.70
N THR A 49 23.86 3.52 -31.98
CA THR A 49 23.73 4.85 -31.38
C THR A 49 23.30 4.82 -29.91
N ARG A 50 22.79 3.67 -29.43
CA ARG A 50 22.39 3.51 -28.03
C ARG A 50 23.48 2.86 -27.22
N THR A 51 23.78 3.49 -26.08
CA THR A 51 24.74 2.98 -25.09
C THR A 51 24.03 2.17 -24.00
N PRO A 52 24.73 1.30 -23.27
CA PRO A 52 24.16 0.59 -22.11
C PRO A 52 23.55 1.54 -21.07
N GLN A 53 24.08 2.75 -20.92
CA GLN A 53 23.56 3.79 -20.03
C GLN A 53 22.21 4.35 -20.49
N SER A 54 21.87 4.19 -21.77
CA SER A 54 20.58 4.60 -22.31
C SER A 54 19.48 3.56 -22.07
N ARG A 55 19.80 2.38 -21.51
CA ARG A 55 18.84 1.28 -21.29
C ARG A 55 17.62 1.77 -20.51
N GLN A 56 16.44 1.44 -21.00
CA GLN A 56 15.21 1.71 -20.27
C GLN A 56 15.06 0.74 -19.09
N VAL A 57 14.61 1.30 -17.98
CA VAL A 57 14.32 0.58 -16.74
C VAL A 57 12.87 0.89 -16.39
N ILE A 58 12.03 -0.13 -16.36
CA ILE A 58 10.58 -0.01 -16.21
C ILE A 58 10.17 -0.76 -14.95
N MET A 59 9.32 -0.15 -14.13
CA MET A 59 8.67 -0.84 -13.01
C MET A 59 7.38 -1.48 -13.52
N LEU A 60 7.22 -2.78 -13.27
CA LEU A 60 6.02 -3.54 -13.59
C LEU A 60 5.27 -3.87 -12.30
N GLU A 61 3.95 -3.83 -12.35
CA GLU A 61 3.07 -4.26 -11.26
C GLU A 61 2.00 -5.21 -11.82
N PRO A 62 1.48 -6.14 -11.01
CA PRO A 62 0.33 -6.94 -11.39
C PRO A 62 -0.85 -6.06 -11.79
N TYR A 63 -1.55 -6.45 -12.85
CA TYR A 63 -2.83 -5.84 -13.18
C TYR A 63 -3.87 -6.23 -12.13
N LEU A 64 -4.54 -5.23 -11.55
CA LEU A 64 -5.65 -5.41 -10.63
C LEU A 64 -6.95 -5.37 -11.42
N ASP A 65 -7.72 -6.46 -11.35
CA ASP A 65 -9.05 -6.52 -11.93
C ASP A 65 -10.07 -5.89 -10.96
N GLY A 66 -10.92 -5.01 -11.48
CA GLY A 66 -11.92 -4.28 -10.70
C GLY A 66 -11.74 -2.75 -10.69
N PRO A 67 -12.64 -2.04 -10.00
CA PRO A 67 -12.63 -0.59 -9.96
C PRO A 67 -11.49 -0.08 -9.10
N TRP A 68 -10.55 0.62 -9.72
CA TRP A 68 -9.48 1.32 -9.01
C TRP A 68 -10.03 2.50 -8.22
N ARG A 69 -9.60 2.66 -6.97
CA ARG A 69 -9.99 3.78 -6.12
C ARG A 69 -8.84 4.27 -5.26
N LYS A 70 -8.81 5.59 -5.08
CA LYS A 70 -8.01 6.23 -4.04
C LYS A 70 -8.82 6.30 -2.75
N LEU A 71 -8.25 5.82 -1.64
CA LEU A 71 -8.92 5.69 -0.36
C LEU A 71 -8.53 6.81 0.61
N ILE A 72 -7.22 7.06 0.72
CA ILE A 72 -6.62 8.10 1.58
C ILE A 72 -5.57 8.82 0.73
N ASN A 73 -5.42 10.13 0.90
CA ASN A 73 -4.41 10.91 0.19
C ASN A 73 -3.16 11.14 1.07
N ASN A 74 -2.04 11.49 0.46
CA ASN A 74 -0.79 11.77 1.18
C ASN A 74 -0.77 13.08 1.99
N GLY A 75 -1.75 13.97 1.84
CA GLY A 75 -1.84 15.26 2.54
C GLY A 75 -2.75 15.26 3.77
N SER A 76 -3.48 14.17 4.02
CA SER A 76 -4.44 14.06 5.11
C SER A 76 -4.67 12.60 5.48
N ALA A 77 -4.76 12.29 6.77
CA ALA A 77 -5.17 10.98 7.26
C ALA A 77 -6.68 10.74 7.14
N LEU A 78 -7.46 11.73 6.68
CA LEU A 78 -8.89 11.55 6.47
C LEU A 78 -9.16 10.76 5.18
N PRO A 79 -10.08 9.77 5.22
CA PRO A 79 -10.53 9.09 4.02
C PRO A 79 -11.19 10.04 3.02
N LEU A 80 -11.05 9.73 1.73
CA LEU A 80 -11.75 10.43 0.67
C LEU A 80 -13.25 10.12 0.74
N THR A 81 -14.11 11.14 0.67
CA THR A 81 -15.56 10.98 0.78
C THR A 81 -16.11 10.00 -0.26
N GLN A 82 -15.56 9.98 -1.48
CA GLN A 82 -15.98 9.06 -2.53
C GLN A 82 -15.66 7.60 -2.19
N ALA A 83 -14.57 7.35 -1.46
CA ALA A 83 -14.17 6.01 -1.02
C ALA A 83 -15.12 5.43 0.05
N MET A 84 -15.89 6.28 0.72
CA MET A 84 -16.85 5.90 1.76
C MET A 84 -18.30 5.84 1.26
N ALA A 85 -18.51 5.76 -0.06
CA ALA A 85 -19.85 5.76 -0.67
C ALA A 85 -20.70 4.56 -0.23
N ASP A 86 -20.09 3.40 0.01
CA ASP A 86 -20.74 2.18 0.47
C ASP A 86 -20.18 1.68 1.82
N ASN A 87 -20.82 0.66 2.40
CA ASN A 87 -20.43 0.10 3.70
C ASN A 87 -19.04 -0.56 3.67
N GLN A 88 -18.68 -1.22 2.56
CA GLN A 88 -17.39 -1.89 2.44
C GLN A 88 -16.24 -0.87 2.38
N GLY A 89 -16.45 0.22 1.64
CA GLY A 89 -15.55 1.36 1.56
C GLY A 89 -15.35 2.02 2.93
N ARG A 90 -16.44 2.24 3.69
CA ARG A 90 -16.36 2.77 5.07
C ARG A 90 -15.51 1.89 5.98
N VAL A 91 -15.82 0.59 6.04
CA VAL A 91 -15.07 -0.37 6.88
C VAL A 91 -13.60 -0.41 6.49
N LEU A 92 -13.29 -0.43 5.19
CA LEU A 92 -11.91 -0.43 4.72
C LEU A 92 -11.20 0.89 5.06
N CYS A 93 -11.83 2.03 4.85
CA CYS A 93 -11.27 3.33 5.17
C CYS A 93 -11.01 3.48 6.67
N ASP A 94 -11.94 3.09 7.54
CA ASP A 94 -11.77 3.11 8.99
C ASP A 94 -10.60 2.22 9.42
N PHE A 95 -10.48 1.03 8.83
CA PHE A 95 -9.35 0.13 9.07
C PHE A 95 -8.02 0.75 8.63
N LEU A 96 -7.96 1.38 7.45
CA LEU A 96 -6.73 2.00 6.97
C LEU A 96 -6.29 3.20 7.82
N VAL A 97 -7.24 4.00 8.31
CA VAL A 97 -6.93 5.09 9.27
C VAL A 97 -6.37 4.50 10.57
N PHE A 98 -6.95 3.41 11.06
CA PHE A 98 -6.42 2.67 12.20
C PHE A 98 -4.98 2.18 11.93
N CYS A 99 -4.71 1.63 10.73
CA CYS A 99 -3.35 1.22 10.34
C CYS A 99 -2.36 2.38 10.41
N GLN A 100 -2.72 3.56 9.90
CA GLN A 100 -1.86 4.75 9.98
C GLN A 100 -1.55 5.14 11.42
N HIS A 101 -2.56 5.08 12.29
CA HIS A 101 -2.42 5.40 13.70
C HIS A 101 -1.46 4.43 14.40
N VAL A 102 -1.68 3.12 14.26
CA VAL A 102 -0.83 2.09 14.86
C VAL A 102 0.61 2.21 14.34
N GLN A 103 0.80 2.35 13.03
CA GLN A 103 2.15 2.52 12.46
C GLN A 103 2.86 3.76 13.02
N TYR A 104 2.15 4.88 13.14
CA TYR A 104 2.73 6.09 13.72
C TYR A 104 3.15 5.88 15.18
N LEU A 105 2.33 5.18 15.98
CA LEU A 105 2.68 4.87 17.37
C LEU A 105 3.85 3.89 17.48
N GLU A 106 3.78 2.74 16.80
CA GLU A 106 4.77 1.67 16.88
C GLU A 106 6.15 2.11 16.35
N THR A 107 6.16 3.00 15.35
CA THR A 107 7.41 3.60 14.84
C THR A 107 7.85 4.84 15.63
N ARG A 108 7.18 5.18 16.74
CA ARG A 108 7.47 6.35 17.59
C ARG A 108 7.44 7.68 16.82
N GLY A 109 6.51 7.78 15.89
CA GLY A 109 6.27 8.96 15.07
C GLY A 109 7.17 9.08 13.85
N CYS A 110 8.00 8.08 13.54
CA CYS A 110 8.96 8.14 12.44
C CYS A 110 8.33 7.85 11.07
N ALA A 111 7.39 6.91 10.99
CA ALA A 111 6.84 6.47 9.71
C ALA A 111 5.42 5.91 9.82
N TYR A 112 4.64 6.13 8.78
CA TYR A 112 3.38 5.46 8.53
C TYR A 112 3.12 5.45 7.03
N ILE A 113 2.25 4.56 6.58
CA ILE A 113 1.86 4.49 5.17
C ILE A 113 0.76 5.51 4.92
N SER A 114 0.85 6.23 3.82
CA SER A 114 -0.24 7.07 3.33
C SER A 114 -0.51 6.75 1.85
N ASP A 115 -1.37 7.54 1.22
CA ASP A 115 -1.71 7.39 -0.19
C ASP A 115 -2.26 6.00 -0.55
N PHE A 116 -3.09 5.43 0.32
CA PHE A 116 -3.73 4.14 0.07
C PHE A 116 -4.64 4.22 -1.16
N GLN A 117 -4.36 3.36 -2.13
CA GLN A 117 -5.09 3.26 -3.40
C GLN A 117 -4.90 1.87 -3.99
N GLY A 118 -5.86 1.43 -4.81
CA GLY A 118 -5.88 0.11 -5.42
C GLY A 118 -7.21 -0.19 -6.08
#